data_AF-A0A7S1UVW0-F1
#
_entry.id   AF-A0A7S1UVW0-F1
#
_cell.length_a   1.000
_cell.length_b   1.000
_cell.length_c   1.000
_cell.angle_alpha   90.00
_cell.angle_beta   90.00
_cell.angle_gamma   90.00
#
_symmetry.space_group_name_H-M   'P 1'
#
loop_
_entity.id
_entity.type
_entity.pdbx_description
1 polymer ?
#
loop_
_entity_poly.entity_id
_entity_poly.type
_entity_poly.pdbx_seq_one_letter_code
_entity_poly.pdbx_strand_id
1 'polypeptide(L)'
;ANLVGSTCFSYPTAGVDHFCAADGKPIHMIWIRNGTTFLNTVVGMFGSVIGSSGFETVMPQAIAAAPDCGGLIALPFMDDEPGLQVKEGGTALITGWNPTNATAGNAAKAALLAPMYNLKLGLAALQEQDGTPRTRIILTGGLTKT
;
A
#
# COMPACT_ATOMS: atom_id res chain seq x y z
N ALA A 1 -3.22 -6.95 -5.18
CA ALA A 1 -4.32 -6.61 -6.11
C ALA A 1 -4.40 -7.66 -7.20
N ASN A 2 -5.60 -8.15 -7.49
CA ASN A 2 -5.82 -9.14 -8.54
C ASN A 2 -6.48 -8.48 -9.74
N LEU A 3 -5.93 -8.73 -10.93
CA LEU A 3 -6.45 -8.26 -12.19
C LEU A 3 -6.85 -9.46 -13.04
N VAL A 4 -8.10 -9.52 -13.46
CA VAL A 4 -8.55 -10.49 -14.46
C VAL A 4 -8.41 -9.85 -15.84
N GLY A 5 -7.52 -10.41 -16.66
CA GLY A 5 -7.22 -9.91 -18.01
C GLY A 5 -7.97 -10.65 -19.11
N SER A 6 -7.89 -10.10 -20.32
CA SER A 6 -8.34 -10.73 -21.57
C SER A 6 -7.17 -11.09 -22.50
N THR A 7 -5.95 -10.71 -22.14
CA THR A 7 -4.72 -10.88 -22.93
C THR A 7 -3.84 -11.98 -22.34
N CYS A 8 -3.25 -12.81 -23.21
CA CYS A 8 -2.34 -13.88 -22.79
C CYS A 8 -1.06 -13.33 -22.14
N PHE A 9 -0.41 -14.18 -21.33
CA PHE A 9 0.87 -13.85 -20.69
C PHE A 9 1.96 -13.61 -21.74
N SER A 10 2.61 -12.46 -21.67
CA SER A 10 3.73 -12.13 -22.57
C SER A 10 5.06 -12.54 -21.95
N TYR A 11 5.42 -11.99 -20.79
CA TYR A 11 6.70 -12.22 -20.10
C TYR A 11 6.56 -12.01 -18.58
N PRO A 12 7.48 -12.57 -17.75
CA PRO A 12 7.45 -12.37 -16.30
C PRO A 12 7.62 -10.90 -15.90
N THR A 13 6.84 -10.44 -14.93
CA THR A 13 6.92 -9.08 -14.38
C THR A 13 7.30 -9.14 -12.91
N ALA A 14 8.34 -8.40 -12.51
CA ALA A 14 8.74 -8.35 -11.11
C ALA A 14 7.57 -7.88 -10.22
N GLY A 15 7.29 -8.61 -9.14
CA GLY A 15 6.19 -8.30 -8.22
C GLY A 15 4.79 -8.68 -8.71
N VAL A 16 4.69 -9.40 -9.83
CA VAL A 16 3.42 -9.90 -10.34
C VAL A 16 3.49 -11.40 -10.55
N ASP A 17 2.58 -12.10 -9.89
CA ASP A 17 2.36 -13.51 -10.13
C ASP A 17 1.22 -13.70 -11.14
N HIS A 18 1.38 -14.69 -12.01
CA HIS A 18 0.45 -14.98 -13.09
C HIS A 18 -0.28 -16.29 -12.82
N PHE A 19 -1.61 -16.26 -12.80
CA PHE A 19 -2.48 -17.41 -12.54
C PHE A 19 -3.58 -17.54 -13.58
N CYS A 20 -4.26 -18.68 -13.64
CA CYS A 20 -5.48 -18.85 -14.44
C CYS A 20 -6.71 -18.88 -13.53
N ALA A 21 -7.72 -18.11 -13.89
CA ALA A 21 -9.05 -18.18 -13.31
C ALA A 21 -9.73 -19.51 -13.68
N ALA A 22 -10.78 -19.87 -12.92
CA ALA A 22 -11.57 -21.07 -13.19
C ALA A 22 -12.27 -21.05 -14.57
N ASP A 23 -12.52 -19.87 -15.13
CA ASP A 23 -13.08 -19.68 -16.48
C ASP A 23 -12.00 -19.61 -17.58
N GLY A 24 -10.75 -19.94 -17.25
CA GLY A 24 -9.61 -19.93 -18.17
C GLY A 24 -9.00 -18.56 -18.44
N LYS A 25 -9.54 -17.48 -17.86
CA LYS A 25 -8.98 -16.14 -18.03
C LYS A 25 -7.69 -15.94 -17.22
N PRO A 26 -6.74 -15.16 -17.72
CA PRO A 26 -5.52 -14.83 -16.98
C PRO A 26 -5.83 -13.93 -15.79
N ILE A 27 -5.16 -14.20 -14.66
CA ILE A 27 -5.15 -13.38 -13.46
C ILE A 27 -3.72 -12.90 -13.22
N HIS A 28 -3.53 -11.59 -13.09
CA HIS A 28 -2.30 -10.98 -12.65
C HIS A 28 -2.45 -10.54 -11.20
N MET A 29 -1.68 -11.14 -10.30
CA MET A 29 -1.68 -10.81 -8.89
C MET A 29 -0.44 -9.98 -8.56
N ILE A 30 -0.67 -8.69 -8.33
CA ILE A 30 0.33 -7.83 -7.69
C ILE A 30 0.25 -8.14 -6.20
N TRP A 31 1.26 -8.83 -5.67
CA TRP A 31 1.31 -9.08 -4.24
C TRP A 31 2.21 -8.04 -3.58
N ILE A 32 1.79 -7.58 -2.41
CA ILE A 32 2.58 -6.73 -1.54
C ILE A 32 2.69 -7.45 -0.20
N ARG A 33 3.89 -7.50 0.36
CA ARG A 33 4.09 -8.09 1.68
C ARG A 33 3.65 -7.11 2.77
N ASN A 34 4.05 -5.86 2.64
CA ASN A 34 3.80 -4.83 3.63
C ASN A 34 2.47 -4.12 3.35
N GLY A 35 1.35 -4.82 3.56
CA GLY A 35 0.00 -4.28 3.42
C GLY A 35 -0.37 -3.30 4.55
N THR A 36 -1.21 -3.74 5.48
CA THR A 36 -1.65 -2.91 6.61
C THR A 36 -0.73 -2.99 7.83
N THR A 37 0.23 -3.91 7.86
CA THR A 37 1.13 -4.12 9.01
C THR A 37 1.87 -2.84 9.41
N PHE A 38 2.35 -2.08 8.44
CA PHE A 38 3.05 -0.81 8.71
C PHE A 38 2.09 0.25 9.27
N LEU A 39 0.89 0.39 8.70
CA LEU A 39 -0.16 1.27 9.23
C LEU A 39 -0.51 0.91 10.68
N ASN A 40 -0.75 -0.37 10.97
CA ASN A 40 -1.07 -0.86 12.31
C ASN A 40 0.04 -0.50 13.31
N THR A 41 1.30 -0.62 12.88
CA THR A 41 2.48 -0.27 13.69
C THR A 41 2.50 1.22 14.03
N VAL A 42 2.31 2.09 13.02
CA VAL A 42 2.29 3.55 13.21
C VAL A 42 1.13 3.99 14.09
N VAL A 43 -0.08 3.49 13.80
CA VAL A 43 -1.29 3.78 14.57
C VAL A 43 -1.17 3.29 16.01
N GLY A 44 -0.63 2.08 16.22
CA GLY A 44 -0.37 1.52 17.55
C GLY A 44 0.68 2.32 18.33
N MET A 45 1.76 2.75 17.66
CA MET A 45 2.81 3.58 18.26
C MET A 45 2.23 4.90 18.79
N PHE A 46 1.50 5.65 17.96
CA PHE A 46 0.86 6.89 18.41
C PHE A 46 -0.25 6.66 19.43
N GLY A 47 -1.06 5.62 19.25
CA GLY A 47 -2.12 5.25 20.20
C GLY A 47 -1.60 4.93 21.60
N SER A 48 -0.45 4.25 21.68
CA SER A 48 0.19 3.89 22.96
C SER A 48 0.61 5.11 23.78
N VAL A 49 1.02 6.20 23.10
CA VAL A 49 1.38 7.47 23.74
C VAL A 49 0.14 8.24 24.21
N ILE A 50 -0.97 8.12 23.48
CA ILE A 50 -2.24 8.80 23.78
C ILE A 50 -3.04 8.07 24.88
N GLY A 51 -2.72 6.80 25.16
CA GLY A 51 -3.38 6.01 26.22
C GLY A 51 -4.77 5.48 25.84
N SER A 52 -5.02 5.23 24.55
CA SER A 52 -6.32 4.82 24.01
C SER A 52 -6.17 3.78 22.88
N SER A 53 -7.29 3.28 22.35
CA SER A 53 -7.30 2.50 21.11
C SER A 53 -6.75 3.37 19.97
N GLY A 54 -5.55 3.04 19.46
CA GLY A 54 -4.86 3.86 18.47
C GLY A 54 -5.70 4.09 17.21
N PHE A 55 -6.50 3.11 16.79
CA PHE A 55 -7.36 3.27 15.62
C PHE A 55 -8.47 4.31 15.85
N GLU A 56 -9.11 4.30 17.02
CA GLU A 56 -10.19 5.23 17.33
C GLU A 56 -9.71 6.68 17.42
N THR A 57 -8.47 6.90 17.85
CA THR A 57 -7.92 8.25 18.04
C THR A 57 -7.10 8.77 16.88
N VAL A 58 -6.35 7.91 16.18
CA VAL A 58 -5.43 8.32 15.11
C VAL A 58 -6.09 8.29 13.74
N MET A 59 -6.99 7.34 13.44
CA MET A 59 -7.61 7.27 12.11
C MET A 59 -8.47 8.48 11.75
N PRO A 60 -9.26 9.08 12.65
CA PRO A 60 -9.96 10.33 12.35
C PRO A 60 -9.00 11.46 11.95
N GLN A 61 -7.83 11.53 12.58
CA GLN A 61 -6.79 12.51 12.23
C GLN A 61 -6.17 12.19 10.86
N ALA A 62 -5.96 10.92 10.54
CA ALA A 62 -5.47 10.50 9.22
C ALA A 62 -6.45 10.88 8.10
N ILE A 63 -7.76 10.73 8.33
CA ILE A 63 -8.80 11.15 7.39
C ILE A 63 -8.75 12.67 7.19
N ALA A 64 -8.65 13.45 8.27
CA ALA A 64 -8.61 14.92 8.25
C ALA A 64 -7.28 15.52 7.74
N ALA A 65 -6.18 14.75 7.78
CA ALA A 65 -4.86 15.20 7.32
C ALA A 65 -4.85 15.61 5.84
N ALA A 66 -3.88 16.43 5.45
CA ALA A 66 -3.74 16.86 4.07
C ALA A 66 -3.53 15.64 3.13
N PRO A 67 -4.03 15.67 1.88
CA PRO A 67 -3.90 14.54 0.94
C PRO A 67 -2.45 14.12 0.67
N ASP A 68 -1.51 15.05 0.75
CA ASP A 68 -0.07 14.85 0.60
C ASP A 68 0.64 14.50 1.92
N CYS A 69 -0.13 14.23 2.99
CA CYS A 69 0.39 13.93 4.33
C CYS A 69 1.27 15.06 4.90
N GLY A 70 1.09 16.30 4.45
CA GLY A 70 1.96 17.42 4.82
C GLY A 70 3.40 17.26 4.29
N GLY A 71 3.58 16.50 3.21
CA GLY A 71 4.88 16.20 2.61
C GLY A 71 5.62 15.00 3.20
N LEU A 72 5.02 14.28 4.15
CA LEU A 72 5.62 13.06 4.69
C LEU A 72 5.59 11.93 3.67
N ILE A 73 6.70 11.17 3.61
CA ILE A 73 6.83 9.98 2.79
C ILE A 73 7.08 8.78 3.70
N ALA A 74 6.33 7.71 3.45
CA ALA A 74 6.47 6.44 4.15
C ALA A 74 7.00 5.35 3.22
N LEU A 75 8.05 4.66 3.66
CA LEU A 75 8.56 3.42 3.08
C LEU A 75 8.16 2.28 4.01
N PRO A 76 7.23 1.39 3.63
CA PRO A 76 6.59 0.48 4.57
C PRO A 76 7.37 -0.84 4.76
N PHE A 77 8.68 -0.85 4.52
CA PHE A 77 9.51 -2.06 4.42
C PHE A 77 9.86 -2.67 5.80
N MET A 78 8.84 -3.13 6.52
CA MET A 78 8.99 -3.87 7.78
C MET A 78 9.59 -5.24 7.51
N ASP A 79 9.14 -5.89 6.44
CA ASP A 79 9.71 -7.11 5.86
C ASP A 79 10.28 -6.83 4.46
N ASP A 80 10.82 -7.86 3.79
CA ASP A 80 11.20 -7.77 2.38
C ASP A 80 9.99 -7.38 1.50
N GLU A 81 10.26 -6.80 0.34
CA GLU A 81 9.22 -6.44 -0.63
C GLU A 81 9.71 -6.81 -2.03
N PRO A 82 9.58 -8.10 -2.43
CA PRO A 82 10.15 -8.60 -3.67
C PRO A 82 9.65 -7.85 -4.92
N GLY A 83 8.40 -7.38 -4.89
CA GLY A 83 7.84 -6.59 -5.99
C GLY A 83 8.50 -5.24 -6.22
N LEU A 84 9.24 -4.73 -5.23
CA LEU A 84 10.08 -3.53 -5.33
C LEU A 84 11.57 -3.84 -5.21
N GLN A 85 11.96 -5.12 -5.31
CA GLN A 85 13.34 -5.58 -5.18
C GLN A 85 13.99 -5.27 -3.82
N VAL A 86 13.18 -5.03 -2.79
CA VAL A 86 13.66 -4.91 -1.41
C VAL A 86 13.93 -6.32 -0.89
N LYS A 87 15.20 -6.67 -0.73
CA LYS A 87 15.63 -8.04 -0.35
C LYS A 87 15.58 -8.29 1.15
N GLU A 88 15.74 -7.24 1.95
CA GLU A 88 15.80 -7.32 3.40
C GLU A 88 14.85 -6.28 4.00
N GLY A 89 14.04 -6.72 4.97
CA GLY A 89 13.14 -5.87 5.73
C GLY A 89 13.85 -5.07 6.82
N GLY A 90 13.09 -4.63 7.82
CA GLY A 90 13.60 -3.87 8.97
C GLY A 90 14.02 -2.44 8.62
N THR A 91 13.65 -1.94 7.44
CA THR A 91 14.05 -0.64 6.91
C THR A 91 12.88 0.34 6.78
N ALA A 92 11.76 0.03 7.44
CA ALA A 92 10.59 0.88 7.41
C ALA A 92 10.92 2.30 7.93
N LEU A 93 10.51 3.31 7.17
CA LEU A 93 10.96 4.69 7.35
C LEU A 93 9.81 5.65 7.09
N ILE A 94 9.71 6.70 7.92
CA ILE A 94 8.96 7.92 7.58
C ILE A 94 9.95 9.07 7.53
N THR A 95 9.96 9.82 6.42
CA THR A 95 10.85 10.96 6.20
C THR A 95 10.07 12.22 5.81
N GLY A 96 10.75 13.37 5.79
CA GLY A 96 10.17 14.68 5.45
C GLY A 96 9.62 15.46 6.65
N TRP A 97 9.96 15.06 7.87
CA TRP A 97 9.48 15.70 9.10
C TRP A 97 9.96 17.14 9.24
N ASN A 98 9.06 17.99 9.72
CA ASN A 98 9.33 19.36 10.14
C ASN A 98 8.33 19.77 11.25
N PRO A 99 8.51 20.92 11.91
CA PRO A 99 7.64 21.34 13.01
C PRO A 99 6.16 21.52 12.65
N THR A 100 5.82 21.73 11.38
CA THR A 100 4.44 21.98 10.94
C THR A 100 3.72 20.73 10.45
N ASN A 101 4.44 19.68 10.05
CA ASN A 101 3.85 18.44 9.55
C ASN A 101 3.97 17.24 10.50
N ALA A 102 4.68 17.39 11.63
CA ALA A 102 4.92 16.32 12.60
C ALA A 102 3.68 15.98 13.45
N THR A 103 2.67 15.38 12.81
CA THR A 103 1.40 14.99 13.44
C THR A 103 1.11 13.50 13.24
N ALA A 104 0.37 12.91 14.19
CA ALA A 104 -0.05 11.51 14.10
C ALA A 104 -0.91 11.25 12.85
N GLY A 105 -1.81 12.19 12.51
CA GLY A 105 -2.65 12.10 11.32
C GLY A 105 -1.84 12.05 10.01
N ASN A 106 -0.83 12.92 9.86
CA ASN A 106 0.03 12.91 8.68
C ASN A 106 0.83 11.60 8.58
N ALA A 107 1.40 11.14 9.70
CA ALA A 107 2.18 9.91 9.74
C ALA A 107 1.34 8.68 9.40
N ALA A 108 0.14 8.58 9.97
CA ALA A 108 -0.79 7.48 9.70
C ALA A 108 -1.33 7.53 8.25
N LYS A 109 -1.63 8.72 7.71
CA LYS A 109 -2.02 8.86 6.31
C LYS A 109 -0.89 8.45 5.36
N ALA A 110 0.35 8.84 5.66
CA ALA A 110 1.51 8.41 4.87
C ALA A 110 1.66 6.89 4.88
N ALA A 111 1.56 6.26 6.06
CA ALA A 111 1.61 4.81 6.22
C ALA A 111 0.46 4.09 5.50
N LEU A 112 -0.73 4.68 5.44
CA LEU A 112 -1.88 4.17 4.69
C LEU A 112 -1.66 4.25 3.17
N LEU A 113 -1.09 5.35 2.67
CA LEU A 113 -0.87 5.55 1.23
C LEU A 113 0.31 4.77 0.68
N ALA A 114 1.33 4.47 1.49
CA ALA A 114 2.51 3.73 1.08
C ALA A 114 2.22 2.41 0.32
N PRO A 115 1.41 1.46 0.86
CA PRO A 115 1.05 0.25 0.12
C PRO A 115 0.23 0.54 -1.14
N MET A 116 -0.54 1.64 -1.19
CA MET A 116 -1.30 2.03 -2.38
C MET A 116 -0.39 2.48 -3.51
N TYR A 117 0.71 3.17 -3.20
CA TYR A 117 1.73 3.51 -4.19
C TYR A 117 2.42 2.27 -4.73
N ASN A 118 2.75 1.29 -3.89
CA ASN A 118 3.32 0.02 -4.33
C ASN A 118 2.37 -0.71 -5.30
N LEU A 119 1.07 -0.76 -4.98
CA LEU A 119 0.06 -1.33 -5.87
C LEU A 119 -0.07 -0.55 -7.18
N LYS A 120 0.00 0.79 -7.13
CA LYS A 120 -0.02 1.64 -8.32
C LYS A 120 1.17 1.37 -9.23
N LEU A 121 2.37 1.17 -8.68
CA LEU A 121 3.56 0.81 -9.46
C LEU A 121 3.39 -0.53 -10.16
N GLY A 122 2.89 -1.55 -9.45
CA GLY A 122 2.59 -2.85 -10.06
C GLY A 122 1.51 -2.76 -11.17
N LEU A 123 0.48 -1.92 -10.97
CA LEU A 123 -0.55 -1.69 -11.98
C LEU A 123 0.00 -0.96 -13.21
N ALA A 124 0.91 0.00 -13.02
CA ALA A 124 1.56 0.71 -14.12
C ALA A 124 2.41 -0.23 -14.96
N ALA A 125 3.19 -1.11 -14.33
CA ALA A 125 3.97 -2.13 -15.04
C ALA A 125 3.08 -3.07 -15.88
N LEU A 126 1.92 -3.47 -15.35
CA LEU A 126 0.96 -4.28 -16.11
C LEU A 126 0.32 -3.52 -17.27
N GLN A 127 -0.01 -2.24 -17.07
CA GLN A 127 -0.60 -1.41 -18.12
C GLN A 127 0.39 -1.11 -19.25
N GLU A 128 1.69 -0.97 -18.94
CA GLU A 128 2.75 -0.85 -19.95
C GLU A 128 2.83 -2.09 -20.85
N GLN A 129 2.53 -3.27 -20.31
CA GLN A 129 2.59 -4.53 -21.05
C GLN A 129 1.39 -4.81 -21.94
N ASP A 130 0.17 -4.57 -21.45
CA ASP A 130 -1.05 -4.92 -22.18
C ASP A 130 -1.78 -3.72 -22.80
N GLY A 131 -1.29 -2.49 -22.56
CA GLY A 131 -1.87 -1.24 -23.05
C GLY A 131 -3.30 -0.96 -22.55
N THR A 132 -3.82 -1.75 -21.62
CA THR A 132 -5.23 -1.74 -21.26
C THR A 132 -5.46 -0.91 -20.00
N PRO A 133 -6.22 0.20 -20.09
CA PRO A 133 -6.51 1.03 -18.93
C PRO A 133 -7.37 0.27 -17.92
N ARG A 134 -7.07 0.44 -16.63
CA ARG A 134 -7.84 -0.17 -15.54
C ARG A 134 -9.01 0.74 -15.19
N THR A 135 -10.24 0.25 -15.41
CA THR A 135 -11.47 1.05 -15.28
C THR A 135 -12.24 0.82 -13.98
N ARG A 136 -11.91 -0.24 -13.24
CA ARG A 136 -12.60 -0.58 -11.99
C ARG A 136 -11.62 -1.10 -10.94
N ILE A 137 -11.74 -0.57 -9.72
CA ILE A 137 -11.04 -1.06 -8.53
C ILE A 137 -12.09 -1.55 -7.55
N ILE A 138 -11.95 -2.79 -7.08
CA ILE A 138 -12.79 -3.35 -6.02
C ILE A 138 -11.88 -3.54 -4.82
N LEU A 139 -12.14 -2.79 -3.76
CA LEU A 139 -11.42 -2.94 -2.50
C LEU A 139 -12.18 -3.93 -1.62
N THR A 140 -11.46 -4.92 -1.10
CA THR A 140 -11.96 -5.90 -0.13
C THR A 140 -10.90 -6.11 0.96
N GLY A 141 -11.28 -6.75 2.08
CA GLY A 141 -10.37 -7.08 3.17
C GLY A 141 -10.46 -6.13 4.38
N GLY A 142 -9.50 -6.24 5.31
CA GLY A 142 -9.54 -5.50 6.58
C GLY A 142 -9.53 -3.98 6.43
N LEU A 143 -8.91 -3.47 5.36
CA LEU A 143 -8.82 -2.04 5.09
C LEU A 143 -10.16 -1.39 4.69
N THR A 144 -11.19 -2.17 4.33
CA THR A 144 -12.52 -1.60 4.06
C THR A 144 -13.33 -1.33 5.34
N LYS A 145 -12.82 -1.74 6.50
CA LYS A 145 -13.50 -1.60 7.79
C LYS A 145 -13.01 -0.40 8.62
N THR A 146 -11.99 0.31 8.14
CA THR A 146 -11.54 1.59 8.69
C THR A 146 -12.45 2.71 8.23
#